data_AF-A0A920QLP8-F1
#
_entry.id   AF-A0A920QLP8-F1
#
_cell.length_a   1.000
_cell.length_b   1.000
_cell.length_c   1.000
_cell.angle_alpha   90.00
_cell.angle_beta   90.00
_cell.angle_gamma   90.00
#
_symmetry.space_group_name_H-M   'P 1'
#
loop_
_entity.id
_entity.type
_entity.pdbx_description
1 polymer ?
#
loop_
_entity_poly.entity_id
_entity_poly.type
_entity_poly.pdbx_seq_one_letter_code
_entity_poly.pdbx_strand_id
1 'polypeptide(L)'
;MDQEWRNFFEGFEFSRTDFLKKIYKRSVEGLPMSQLRINPQKEIAVSNLIGAYRQRGHMFSKTNPVRPGREHEGPIVLENFGLSDPDMDTEFHAGEGIGLGSATLREIHEFLEQTYCGSIGVEYKFMRTIEIIEWLEQKMESCRNTPNFSREEKIDLLRKTNEAVAFENFLHTKFVGQKRFSLEGGESIIPALDTVVEFGAELGVQEFVIGMAHRGRLNVLANILGKTYNDIFAEFEGKGFGEDIFAGDVKYHMGYSSDKKVRKEK
;
A
#
# COMPACT_ATOMS: atom_id res chain seq x y z
N MET A 1 -3.01 -51.06 20.37
CA MET A 1 -2.87 -49.70 20.92
C MET A 1 -2.91 -49.86 22.42
N ASP A 2 -1.79 -49.57 23.07
CA ASP A 2 -1.56 -49.82 24.49
C ASP A 2 -2.51 -48.99 25.38
N GLN A 3 -3.00 -49.58 26.47
CA GLN A 3 -3.98 -48.92 27.35
C GLN A 3 -3.33 -47.76 28.11
N GLU A 4 -2.05 -47.88 28.45
CA GLU A 4 -1.27 -46.80 29.08
C GLU A 4 -1.16 -45.57 28.18
N TRP A 5 -0.94 -45.77 26.88
CA TRP A 5 -0.87 -44.68 25.92
C TRP A 5 -2.21 -43.96 25.73
N ARG A 6 -3.35 -44.69 25.77
CA ARG A 6 -4.68 -44.07 25.74
C ARG A 6 -4.92 -43.20 26.98
N ASN A 7 -4.61 -43.74 28.16
CA ASN A 7 -4.80 -43.03 29.42
C ASN A 7 -3.88 -41.79 29.53
N PHE A 8 -2.66 -41.86 28.97
CA PHE A 8 -1.75 -40.71 28.89
C PHE A 8 -2.33 -39.58 28.03
N PHE A 9 -2.85 -39.89 26.83
CA PHE A 9 -3.44 -38.87 25.95
C PHE A 9 -4.78 -38.35 26.48
N GLU A 10 -5.60 -39.18 27.13
CA GLU A 10 -6.80 -38.71 27.85
C GLU A 10 -6.45 -37.76 29.00
N GLY A 11 -5.44 -38.10 29.81
CA GLY A 11 -4.96 -37.23 30.89
C GLY A 11 -4.35 -35.91 30.37
N PHE A 12 -3.67 -35.96 29.23
CA PHE A 12 -3.09 -34.78 28.58
C PHE A 12 -4.17 -33.86 28.00
N GLU A 13 -5.17 -34.42 27.31
CA GLU A 13 -6.34 -33.68 26.83
C GLU A 13 -7.10 -33.04 27.99
N PHE A 14 -7.36 -33.80 29.06
CA PHE A 14 -8.05 -33.31 30.26
C PHE A 14 -7.29 -32.13 30.90
N SER A 15 -5.98 -32.28 31.09
CA SER A 15 -5.09 -31.22 31.61
C SER A 15 -5.08 -29.98 30.71
N ARG A 16 -5.11 -30.15 29.38
CA ARG A 16 -5.17 -29.04 28.43
C ARG A 16 -6.49 -28.28 28.53
N THR A 17 -7.62 -28.99 28.62
CA THR A 17 -8.93 -28.35 28.86
C THR A 17 -9.00 -27.64 30.20
N ASP A 18 -8.46 -28.22 31.26
CA ASP A 18 -8.45 -27.59 32.58
C ASP A 18 -7.49 -26.40 32.63
N PHE A 19 -6.35 -26.46 31.95
CA PHE A 19 -5.42 -25.34 31.82
C PHE A 19 -6.06 -24.17 31.07
N LEU A 20 -6.73 -24.42 29.94
CA LEU A 20 -7.47 -23.40 29.19
C LEU A 20 -8.63 -22.83 30.01
N LYS A 21 -9.38 -23.68 30.72
CA LYS A 21 -10.43 -23.25 31.66
C LYS A 21 -9.85 -22.41 32.80
N LYS A 22 -8.65 -22.71 33.28
CA LYS A 22 -8.01 -21.99 34.40
C LYS A 22 -7.42 -20.65 33.95
N ILE A 23 -6.87 -20.57 32.74
CA ILE A 23 -6.50 -19.29 32.10
C ILE A 23 -7.74 -18.44 31.91
N TYR A 24 -8.81 -19.00 31.32
CA TYR A 24 -10.10 -18.33 31.14
C TYR A 24 -10.69 -17.88 32.47
N LYS A 25 -10.68 -18.72 33.51
CA LYS A 25 -11.21 -18.35 34.84
C LYS A 25 -10.40 -17.24 35.50
N ARG A 26 -9.08 -17.23 35.31
CA ARG A 26 -8.17 -16.22 35.89
C ARG A 26 -8.23 -14.87 35.17
N SER A 27 -8.63 -14.83 33.90
CA SER A 27 -8.93 -13.59 33.17
C SER A 27 -10.37 -13.07 33.40
N VAL A 28 -11.22 -13.85 34.08
CA VAL A 28 -12.68 -13.61 34.17
C VAL A 28 -13.17 -13.39 35.61
N GLU A 29 -12.33 -13.59 36.63
CA GLU A 29 -12.66 -13.27 38.03
C GLU A 29 -12.85 -11.75 38.23
N GLY A 30 -14.09 -11.28 38.04
CA GLY A 30 -14.52 -9.91 38.28
C GLY A 30 -15.59 -9.36 37.33
N LEU A 31 -15.89 -10.04 36.22
CA LEU A 31 -16.83 -9.56 35.20
C LEU A 31 -18.21 -10.25 35.31
N PRO A 32 -19.33 -9.51 35.22
CA PRO A 32 -20.68 -10.09 35.29
C PRO A 32 -20.94 -11.04 34.12
N MET A 33 -21.52 -12.22 34.42
CA MET A 33 -21.80 -13.30 33.45
C MET A 33 -22.67 -12.92 32.24
N SER A 34 -23.32 -11.76 32.24
CA SER A 34 -24.03 -11.25 31.06
C SER A 34 -23.10 -10.82 29.92
N GLN A 35 -21.81 -10.61 30.19
CA GLN A 35 -20.80 -10.16 29.21
C GLN A 35 -19.89 -11.30 28.69
N LEU A 36 -20.03 -12.53 29.22
CA LEU A 36 -19.24 -13.68 28.80
C LEU A 36 -19.98 -14.52 27.76
N ARG A 37 -20.09 -13.97 26.55
CA ARG A 37 -20.37 -14.74 25.33
C ARG A 37 -19.17 -14.73 24.38
N ILE A 38 -17.95 -14.80 24.92
CA ILE A 38 -16.76 -15.02 24.09
C ILE A 38 -16.86 -16.46 23.57
N ASN A 39 -17.18 -16.61 22.28
CA ASN A 39 -17.11 -17.91 21.61
C ASN A 39 -15.67 -18.08 21.07
N PRO A 40 -14.83 -18.93 21.70
CA PRO A 40 -13.41 -19.03 21.34
C PRO A 40 -13.19 -19.49 19.89
N GLN A 41 -14.13 -20.27 19.34
CA GLN A 41 -14.07 -20.72 17.96
C GLN A 41 -14.27 -19.54 16.99
N LYS A 42 -15.19 -18.63 17.32
CA LYS A 42 -15.43 -17.44 16.50
C LYS A 42 -14.30 -16.40 16.64
N GLU A 43 -13.67 -16.29 17.80
CA GLU A 43 -12.44 -15.48 17.93
C GLU A 43 -11.32 -15.96 17.01
N ILE A 44 -11.07 -17.27 16.98
CA ILE A 44 -10.09 -17.86 16.06
C ILE A 44 -10.51 -17.64 14.60
N ALA A 45 -11.81 -17.74 14.28
CA ALA A 45 -12.32 -17.46 12.95
C ALA A 45 -12.06 -16.01 12.50
N VAL A 46 -12.28 -15.02 13.38
CA VAL A 46 -11.99 -13.61 13.09
C VAL A 46 -10.48 -13.38 12.94
N SER A 47 -9.65 -14.01 13.76
CA SER A 47 -8.19 -13.96 13.59
C SER A 47 -7.73 -14.55 12.25
N ASN A 48 -8.33 -15.67 11.83
CA ASN A 48 -8.07 -16.27 10.52
C ASN A 48 -8.54 -15.37 9.37
N LEU A 49 -9.67 -14.68 9.52
CA LEU A 49 -10.17 -13.69 8.56
C LEU A 49 -9.15 -12.55 8.38
N ILE A 50 -8.67 -11.96 9.48
CA ILE A 50 -7.61 -10.94 9.46
C ILE A 50 -6.38 -11.45 8.70
N GLY A 51 -5.94 -12.68 9.02
CA GLY A 51 -4.83 -13.34 8.35
C GLY A 51 -5.04 -13.50 6.84
N ALA A 52 -6.26 -13.84 6.41
CA ALA A 52 -6.60 -13.98 5.00
C ALA A 52 -6.55 -12.64 4.24
N TYR A 53 -7.03 -11.55 4.83
CA TYR A 53 -6.91 -10.21 4.24
C TYR A 53 -5.45 -9.76 4.11
N ARG A 54 -4.65 -9.96 5.16
CA ARG A 54 -3.21 -9.68 5.14
C ARG A 54 -2.46 -10.47 4.05
N GLN A 55 -2.87 -11.72 3.81
CA GLN A 55 -2.22 -12.59 2.83
C GLN A 55 -2.69 -12.37 1.40
N ARG A 56 -4.00 -12.16 1.18
CA ARG A 56 -4.63 -12.22 -0.15
C ARG A 56 -5.50 -11.01 -0.49
N GLY A 57 -5.65 -10.03 0.39
CA GLY A 57 -6.49 -8.85 0.16
C GLY A 57 -6.11 -8.07 -1.11
N HIS A 58 -4.82 -8.04 -1.46
CA HIS A 58 -4.33 -7.41 -2.69
C HIS A 58 -5.01 -7.93 -3.97
N MET A 59 -5.45 -9.19 -4.00
CA MET A 59 -6.18 -9.78 -5.13
C MET A 59 -7.53 -9.11 -5.34
N PHE A 60 -8.14 -8.57 -4.29
CA PHE A 60 -9.44 -7.92 -4.31
C PHE A 60 -9.32 -6.38 -4.32
N SER A 61 -8.11 -5.86 -4.45
CA SER A 61 -7.84 -4.42 -4.49
C SER A 61 -8.34 -3.74 -5.77
N LYS A 62 -8.77 -2.48 -5.65
CA LYS A 62 -9.30 -1.64 -6.73
C LYS A 62 -8.18 -0.85 -7.41
N THR A 63 -7.18 -1.57 -7.92
CA THR A 63 -5.96 -0.97 -8.51
C THR A 63 -6.06 -0.67 -10.01
N ASN A 64 -7.03 -1.25 -10.72
CA ASN A 64 -7.21 -1.03 -12.16
C ASN A 64 -8.05 0.24 -12.41
N PRO A 65 -7.50 1.31 -13.03
CA PRO A 65 -8.22 2.55 -13.25
C PRO A 65 -9.17 2.52 -14.46
N VAL A 66 -9.08 1.50 -15.32
CA VAL A 66 -9.83 1.44 -16.60
C VAL A 66 -10.97 0.42 -16.57
N ARG A 67 -10.79 -0.70 -15.86
CA ARG A 67 -11.74 -1.81 -15.87
C ARG A 67 -11.97 -2.33 -14.45
N PRO A 68 -13.13 -2.98 -14.20
CA PRO A 68 -13.34 -3.74 -12.98
C PRO A 68 -12.22 -4.76 -12.74
N GLY A 69 -12.00 -5.10 -11.47
CA GLY A 69 -11.06 -6.14 -11.05
C GLY A 69 -11.40 -7.49 -11.67
N ARG A 70 -10.39 -8.37 -11.74
CA ARG A 70 -10.63 -9.76 -12.17
C ARG A 70 -11.36 -10.50 -11.05
N GLU A 71 -12.25 -11.40 -11.43
CA GLU A 71 -12.77 -12.37 -10.48
C GLU A 71 -11.66 -13.36 -10.13
N HIS A 72 -11.46 -13.59 -8.84
CA HIS A 72 -10.45 -14.49 -8.32
C HIS A 72 -11.11 -15.70 -7.65
N GLU A 73 -10.54 -16.88 -7.88
CA GLU A 73 -11.00 -18.10 -7.21
C GLU A 73 -10.71 -18.05 -5.70
N GLY A 74 -11.68 -18.48 -4.90
CA GLY A 74 -11.61 -18.46 -3.44
C GLY A 74 -11.73 -17.04 -2.88
N PRO A 75 -12.92 -16.42 -2.94
CA PRO A 75 -13.15 -15.11 -2.35
C PRO A 75 -13.02 -15.16 -0.82
N ILE A 76 -12.64 -14.03 -0.22
CA ILE A 76 -12.66 -13.86 1.22
C ILE A 76 -14.11 -13.56 1.61
N VAL A 77 -14.87 -14.60 1.95
CA VAL A 77 -16.26 -14.50 2.41
C VAL A 77 -16.38 -15.04 3.83
N LEU A 78 -17.23 -14.42 4.65
CA LEU A 78 -17.35 -14.71 6.08
C LEU A 78 -17.69 -16.18 6.36
N GLU A 79 -18.51 -16.78 5.49
CA GLU A 79 -18.99 -18.15 5.59
C GLU A 79 -17.84 -19.17 5.53
N ASN A 80 -16.77 -18.86 4.77
CA ASN A 80 -15.60 -19.72 4.68
C ASN A 80 -14.84 -19.83 6.02
N PHE A 81 -15.06 -18.89 6.93
CA PHE A 81 -14.47 -18.88 8.27
C PHE A 81 -15.46 -19.34 9.35
N GLY A 82 -16.70 -19.71 8.99
CA GLY A 82 -17.75 -20.04 9.95
C GLY A 82 -18.34 -18.81 10.65
N LEU A 83 -18.22 -17.64 10.04
CA LEU A 83 -18.85 -16.38 10.44
C LEU A 83 -20.08 -16.13 9.56
N SER A 84 -21.05 -15.38 10.07
CA SER A 84 -22.33 -15.13 9.39
C SER A 84 -22.88 -13.75 9.72
N ASP A 85 -23.87 -13.28 8.97
CA ASP A 85 -24.51 -11.97 9.19
C ASP A 85 -24.97 -11.71 10.65
N PRO A 86 -25.54 -12.69 11.40
CA PRO A 86 -25.87 -12.50 12.81
C PRO A 86 -24.68 -12.18 13.72
N ASP A 87 -23.46 -12.48 13.29
CA ASP A 87 -22.23 -12.22 14.06
C ASP A 87 -21.70 -10.80 13.86
N MET A 88 -22.23 -10.04 12.89
CA MET A 88 -21.71 -8.72 12.52
C MET A 88 -21.69 -7.73 13.68
N ASP A 89 -22.70 -7.79 14.55
CA ASP A 89 -22.83 -6.91 15.72
C ASP A 89 -22.28 -7.55 17.01
N THR A 90 -21.56 -8.69 16.90
CA THR A 90 -20.85 -9.31 18.02
C THR A 90 -19.46 -8.70 18.16
N GLU A 91 -19.07 -8.37 19.39
CA GLU A 91 -17.73 -7.88 19.72
C GLU A 91 -16.71 -9.02 19.79
N PHE A 92 -15.53 -8.78 19.23
CA PHE A 92 -14.40 -9.69 19.21
C PHE A 92 -13.13 -9.01 19.72
N HIS A 93 -12.35 -9.74 20.52
CA HIS A 93 -11.04 -9.31 20.99
C HIS A 93 -9.96 -9.41 19.91
N ALA A 94 -10.17 -10.20 18.86
CA ALA A 94 -9.27 -10.28 17.70
C ALA A 94 -8.97 -8.91 17.05
N GLY A 95 -9.85 -7.90 17.23
CA GLY A 95 -9.62 -6.52 16.78
C GLY A 95 -8.40 -5.84 17.42
N GLU A 96 -7.91 -6.33 18.57
CA GLU A 96 -6.69 -5.83 19.20
C GLU A 96 -5.46 -6.07 18.30
N GLY A 97 -5.45 -7.18 17.55
CA GLY A 97 -4.36 -7.55 16.64
C GLY A 97 -4.19 -6.62 15.42
N ILE A 98 -5.16 -5.74 15.18
CA ILE A 98 -5.16 -4.70 14.12
C ILE A 98 -5.27 -3.28 14.70
N GLY A 99 -5.16 -3.13 16.03
CA GLY A 99 -5.16 -1.83 16.71
C GLY A 99 -6.54 -1.19 16.94
N LEU A 100 -7.65 -1.92 16.76
CA LEU A 100 -9.00 -1.42 17.08
C LEU A 100 -9.40 -1.65 18.55
N GLY A 101 -8.71 -2.54 19.26
CA GLY A 101 -9.16 -3.04 20.56
C GLY A 101 -10.31 -4.05 20.41
N SER A 102 -11.18 -4.17 21.41
CA SER A 102 -12.41 -4.96 21.25
C SER A 102 -13.36 -4.21 20.32
N ALA A 103 -13.71 -4.85 19.19
CA ALA A 103 -14.48 -4.24 18.12
C ALA A 103 -15.49 -5.25 17.55
N THR A 104 -16.57 -4.74 16.97
CA THR A 104 -17.56 -5.58 16.30
C THR A 104 -16.98 -6.23 15.05
N LEU A 105 -17.49 -7.40 14.65
CA LEU A 105 -17.08 -8.02 13.39
C LEU A 105 -17.28 -7.08 12.19
N ARG A 106 -18.34 -6.26 12.21
CA ARG A 106 -18.58 -5.22 11.21
C ARG A 106 -17.42 -4.24 11.10
N GLU A 107 -16.99 -3.66 12.23
CA GLU A 107 -15.88 -2.70 12.26
C GLU A 107 -14.57 -3.34 11.80
N ILE A 108 -14.29 -4.58 12.22
CA ILE A 108 -13.12 -5.33 11.80
C ILE A 108 -13.16 -5.58 10.28
N HIS A 109 -14.30 -6.02 9.75
CA HIS A 109 -14.45 -6.29 8.32
C HIS A 109 -14.27 -5.02 7.47
N GLU A 110 -14.90 -3.92 7.86
CA GLU A 110 -14.77 -2.62 7.18
C GLU A 110 -13.33 -2.10 7.22
N PHE A 111 -12.64 -2.27 8.35
CA PHE A 111 -11.23 -1.92 8.49
C PHE A 111 -10.34 -2.69 7.53
N LEU A 112 -10.54 -4.01 7.42
CA LEU A 112 -9.75 -4.89 6.56
C LEU A 112 -9.99 -4.59 5.08
N GLU A 113 -11.26 -4.40 4.70
CA GLU A 113 -11.65 -3.98 3.34
C GLU A 113 -11.01 -2.64 2.96
N GLN A 114 -11.06 -1.64 3.84
CA GLN A 114 -10.45 -0.34 3.59
C GLN A 114 -8.91 -0.46 3.46
N THR A 115 -8.28 -1.26 4.31
CA THR A 115 -6.81 -1.35 4.39
C THR A 115 -6.21 -2.16 3.24
N TYR A 116 -6.82 -3.30 2.88
CA TYR A 116 -6.21 -4.28 1.97
C TYR A 116 -6.92 -4.43 0.61
N CYS A 117 -8.17 -3.99 0.49
CA CYS A 117 -8.98 -4.09 -0.74
C CYS A 117 -9.27 -2.72 -1.39
N GLY A 118 -8.67 -1.64 -0.87
CA GLY A 118 -8.80 -0.27 -1.40
C GLY A 118 -8.04 -0.04 -2.72
N SER A 119 -7.59 1.20 -2.95
CA SER A 119 -6.80 1.55 -4.14
C SER A 119 -5.34 1.11 -4.08
N ILE A 120 -4.92 0.50 -2.97
CA ILE A 120 -3.57 -0.02 -2.74
C ILE A 120 -3.69 -1.53 -2.52
N GLY A 121 -3.05 -2.31 -3.39
CA GLY A 121 -2.84 -3.74 -3.19
C GLY A 121 -1.45 -3.98 -2.59
N VAL A 122 -1.37 -4.69 -1.47
CA VAL A 122 -0.09 -4.94 -0.78
C VAL A 122 0.25 -6.42 -0.72
N GLU A 123 1.44 -6.74 -1.22
CA GLU A 123 2.05 -8.06 -1.14
C GLU A 123 3.31 -7.98 -0.28
N TYR A 124 3.30 -8.64 0.87
CA TYR A 124 4.43 -8.61 1.80
C TYR A 124 4.62 -9.90 2.61
N LYS A 125 3.59 -10.73 2.74
CA LYS A 125 3.64 -11.99 3.50
C LYS A 125 4.60 -13.05 2.95
N PHE A 126 5.22 -12.84 1.78
CA PHE A 126 6.30 -13.68 1.27
C PHE A 126 7.66 -13.40 1.96
N MET A 127 7.79 -12.28 2.67
CA MET A 127 9.00 -11.92 3.40
C MET A 127 9.23 -12.89 4.57
N ARG A 128 10.50 -13.03 5.00
CA ARG A 128 10.89 -13.94 6.10
C ARG A 128 11.24 -13.20 7.40
N THR A 129 11.49 -11.90 7.33
CA THR A 129 11.92 -11.08 8.46
C THR A 129 10.69 -10.55 9.18
N ILE A 130 10.47 -11.02 10.41
CA ILE A 130 9.25 -10.71 11.18
C ILE A 130 9.14 -9.23 11.50
N GLU A 131 10.26 -8.58 11.81
CA GLU A 131 10.31 -7.15 12.15
C GLU A 131 9.85 -6.27 10.98
N ILE A 132 10.13 -6.68 9.74
CA ILE A 132 9.69 -5.97 8.54
C ILE A 132 8.19 -6.19 8.31
N ILE A 133 7.70 -7.42 8.52
CA ILE A 133 6.28 -7.75 8.40
C ILE A 133 5.44 -6.95 9.40
N GLU A 134 5.86 -6.93 10.67
CA GLU A 134 5.20 -6.18 11.74
C GLU A 134 5.24 -4.67 11.48
N TRP A 135 6.39 -4.15 11.02
CA TRP A 135 6.52 -2.73 10.66
C TRP A 135 5.58 -2.34 9.51
N LEU A 136 5.47 -3.17 8.48
CA LEU A 136 4.56 -2.94 7.35
C LEU A 136 3.10 -3.00 7.82
N GLU A 137 2.73 -4.00 8.62
CA GLU A 137 1.38 -4.13 9.19
C GLU A 137 1.02 -2.88 9.99
N GLN A 138 1.87 -2.48 10.94
CA GLN A 138 1.64 -1.28 11.74
C GLN A 138 1.50 -0.02 10.88
N LYS A 139 2.35 0.15 9.85
CA LYS A 139 2.30 1.32 8.96
C LYS A 139 1.01 1.38 8.16
N MET A 140 0.55 0.26 7.63
CA MET A 140 -0.68 0.20 6.83
C MET A 140 -1.93 0.33 7.70
N GLU A 141 -2.00 -0.47 8.76
CA GLU A 141 -3.19 -0.61 9.62
C GLU A 141 -3.45 0.66 10.45
N SER A 142 -2.40 1.35 10.90
CA SER A 142 -2.54 2.60 11.67
C SER A 142 -3.27 3.73 10.93
N CYS A 143 -3.24 3.72 9.60
CA CYS A 143 -3.95 4.72 8.77
C CYS A 143 -4.92 4.09 7.77
N ARG A 144 -5.12 2.77 7.83
CA ARG A 144 -5.92 1.99 6.87
C ARG A 144 -5.53 2.26 5.42
N ASN A 145 -4.23 2.42 5.16
CA ASN A 145 -3.68 2.84 3.87
C ASN A 145 -4.33 4.11 3.28
N THR A 146 -4.93 4.95 4.14
CA THR A 146 -5.64 6.19 3.78
C THR A 146 -5.01 7.35 4.56
N PRO A 147 -3.78 7.77 4.23
CA PRO A 147 -3.10 8.85 4.94
C PRO A 147 -3.91 10.15 4.86
N ASN A 148 -3.98 10.87 5.98
CA ASN A 148 -4.71 12.13 6.06
C ASN A 148 -3.83 13.29 5.61
N PHE A 149 -3.94 13.68 4.35
CA PHE A 149 -3.24 14.84 3.81
C PHE A 149 -3.93 16.16 4.18
N SER A 150 -3.13 17.15 4.54
CA SER A 150 -3.53 18.55 4.67
C SER A 150 -4.07 19.12 3.35
N ARG A 151 -4.76 20.25 3.42
CA ARG A 151 -5.29 20.92 2.22
C ARG A 151 -4.16 21.35 1.29
N GLU A 152 -3.07 21.83 1.87
CA GLU A 152 -1.87 22.30 1.19
C GLU A 152 -1.19 21.14 0.43
N GLU A 153 -1.02 19.99 1.07
CA GLU A 153 -0.47 18.79 0.42
C GLU A 153 -1.35 18.30 -0.74
N LYS A 154 -2.67 18.32 -0.57
CA LYS A 154 -3.61 17.97 -1.65
C LYS A 154 -3.49 18.92 -2.84
N ILE A 155 -3.34 20.22 -2.59
CA ILE A 155 -3.13 21.23 -3.63
C ILE A 155 -1.79 21.00 -4.34
N ASP A 156 -0.73 20.68 -3.60
CA ASP A 156 0.59 20.41 -4.18
C ASP A 156 0.58 19.16 -5.07
N LEU A 157 -0.04 18.07 -4.61
CA LEU A 157 -0.23 16.86 -5.42
C LEU A 157 -1.00 17.16 -6.71
N LEU A 158 -2.10 17.92 -6.60
CA LEU A 158 -2.87 18.34 -7.77
C LEU A 158 -2.05 19.22 -8.72
N ARG A 159 -1.27 20.17 -8.19
CA ARG A 159 -0.39 21.03 -8.98
C ARG A 159 0.62 20.21 -9.77
N LYS A 160 1.26 19.23 -9.13
CA LYS A 160 2.22 18.32 -9.79
C LYS A 160 1.57 17.45 -10.86
N THR A 161 0.37 16.95 -10.62
CA THR A 161 -0.40 16.26 -11.68
C THR A 161 -0.73 17.20 -12.83
N ASN A 162 -1.10 18.46 -12.56
CA ASN A 162 -1.40 19.44 -13.59
C ASN A 162 -0.16 19.83 -14.42
N GLU A 163 1.00 19.99 -13.79
CA GLU A 163 2.29 20.19 -14.48
C GLU A 163 2.58 19.03 -15.46
N ALA A 164 2.32 17.78 -15.04
CA ALA A 164 2.50 16.61 -15.88
C ALA A 164 1.58 16.63 -17.10
N VAL A 165 0.28 16.87 -16.90
CA VAL A 165 -0.74 16.89 -17.95
C VAL A 165 -0.52 18.06 -18.92
N ALA A 166 -0.25 19.26 -18.39
CA ALA A 166 -0.02 20.45 -19.21
C ALA A 166 1.19 20.29 -20.14
N PHE A 167 2.27 19.70 -19.62
CA PHE A 167 3.47 19.43 -20.41
C PHE A 167 3.21 18.45 -21.56
N GLU A 168 2.50 17.34 -21.31
CA GLU A 168 2.14 16.38 -22.36
C GLU A 168 1.22 17.01 -23.41
N ASN A 169 0.21 17.76 -22.99
CA ASN A 169 -0.72 18.45 -23.89
C ASN A 169 -0.01 19.46 -24.78
N PHE A 170 0.98 20.19 -24.23
CA PHE A 170 1.80 21.11 -25.00
C PHE A 170 2.61 20.38 -26.06
N LEU A 171 3.34 19.32 -25.68
CA LEU A 171 4.13 18.53 -26.62
C LEU A 171 3.27 17.91 -27.72
N HIS A 172 2.08 17.41 -27.35
CA HIS A 172 1.12 16.85 -28.30
C HIS A 172 0.67 17.88 -29.35
N THR A 173 0.39 19.11 -28.89
CA THR A 173 -0.12 20.20 -29.76
C THR A 173 0.97 20.80 -30.64
N LYS A 174 2.18 20.99 -30.11
CA LYS A 174 3.26 21.70 -30.82
C LYS A 174 4.12 20.80 -31.69
N PHE A 175 4.37 19.56 -31.26
CA PHE A 175 5.26 18.63 -31.96
C PHE A 175 4.49 17.43 -32.50
N VAL A 176 3.50 17.72 -33.34
CA VAL A 176 2.63 16.71 -33.96
C VAL A 176 3.47 15.74 -34.79
N GLY A 177 3.23 14.43 -34.63
CA GLY A 177 3.94 13.37 -35.36
C GLY A 177 5.33 13.02 -34.82
N GLN A 178 5.86 13.77 -33.85
CA GLN A 178 7.14 13.44 -33.21
C GLN A 178 6.95 12.41 -32.09
N LYS A 179 7.85 11.42 -32.06
CA LYS A 179 7.83 10.38 -31.00
C LYS A 179 8.29 10.99 -29.67
N ARG A 180 7.39 10.99 -28.68
CA ARG A 180 7.62 11.56 -27.33
C ARG A 180 7.53 10.56 -26.17
N PHE A 181 7.03 9.34 -26.42
CA PHE A 181 6.77 8.33 -25.38
C PHE A 181 5.97 8.88 -24.19
N SER A 182 4.76 9.34 -24.49
CA SER A 182 3.93 10.12 -23.58
C SER A 182 3.68 9.42 -22.23
N LEU A 183 3.57 10.25 -21.19
CA LEU A 183 3.14 9.85 -19.86
C LEU A 183 1.61 9.75 -19.71
N GLU A 184 0.82 10.05 -20.73
CA GLU A 184 -0.65 10.00 -20.68
C GLU A 184 -1.17 8.68 -20.04
N GLY A 185 -2.04 8.82 -19.04
CA GLY A 185 -2.58 7.74 -18.20
C GLY A 185 -1.66 7.25 -17.07
N GLY A 186 -0.44 7.80 -16.94
CA GLY A 186 0.53 7.49 -15.89
C GLY A 186 1.03 8.73 -15.14
N GLU A 187 0.28 9.83 -15.18
CA GLU A 187 0.68 11.15 -14.68
C GLU A 187 0.98 11.16 -13.18
N SER A 188 0.40 10.21 -12.43
CA SER A 188 0.63 10.01 -11.00
C SER A 188 2.11 9.74 -10.65
N ILE A 189 2.95 9.34 -11.61
CA ILE A 189 4.39 9.17 -11.36
C ILE A 189 5.08 10.50 -10.99
N ILE A 190 4.60 11.64 -11.49
CA ILE A 190 5.20 12.95 -11.21
C ILE A 190 5.00 13.37 -9.75
N PRO A 191 3.77 13.44 -9.21
CA PRO A 191 3.60 13.70 -7.78
C PRO A 191 4.22 12.60 -6.91
N ALA A 192 4.25 11.34 -7.36
CA ALA A 192 4.90 10.26 -6.61
C ALA A 192 6.41 10.45 -6.48
N LEU A 193 7.12 10.68 -7.59
CA LEU A 193 8.56 10.93 -7.59
C LEU A 193 8.92 12.21 -6.84
N ASP A 194 8.13 13.26 -7.03
CA ASP A 194 8.32 14.52 -6.32
C ASP A 194 8.16 14.31 -4.79
N THR A 195 7.17 13.53 -4.35
CA THR A 195 7.00 13.16 -2.94
C THR A 195 8.17 12.34 -2.41
N VAL A 196 8.71 11.39 -3.19
CA VAL A 196 9.88 10.60 -2.80
C VAL A 196 11.11 11.48 -2.60
N VAL A 197 11.36 12.44 -3.50
CA VAL A 197 12.49 13.36 -3.39
C VAL A 197 12.36 14.28 -2.19
N GLU A 198 11.18 14.88 -1.99
CA GLU A 198 10.92 15.81 -0.88
C GLU A 198 10.99 15.09 0.46
N PHE A 199 10.34 13.94 0.59
CA PHE A 199 10.37 13.16 1.84
C PHE A 199 11.76 12.57 2.11
N GLY A 200 12.46 12.08 1.08
CA GLY A 200 13.82 11.58 1.26
C GLY A 200 14.80 12.68 1.70
N ALA A 201 14.65 13.90 1.17
CA ALA A 201 15.45 15.04 1.62
C ALA A 201 15.15 15.42 3.08
N GLU A 202 13.88 15.36 3.51
CA GLU A 202 13.51 15.54 4.93
C GLU A 202 14.18 14.51 5.86
N LEU A 203 14.48 13.31 5.34
CA LEU A 203 15.24 12.25 6.02
C LEU A 203 16.76 12.40 5.90
N GLY A 204 17.25 13.43 5.20
CA GLY A 204 18.68 13.73 5.04
C GLY A 204 19.33 13.13 3.79
N VAL A 205 18.56 12.58 2.84
CA VAL A 205 19.10 12.15 1.55
C VAL A 205 19.58 13.36 0.75
N GLN A 206 20.83 13.33 0.30
CA GLN A 206 21.47 14.43 -0.43
C GLN A 206 21.41 14.25 -1.95
N GLU A 207 21.41 13.01 -2.43
CA GLU A 207 21.50 12.69 -3.85
C GLU A 207 20.46 11.64 -4.23
N PHE A 208 19.82 11.83 -5.39
CA PHE A 208 18.87 10.90 -5.98
C PHE A 208 19.31 10.55 -7.40
N VAL A 209 19.57 9.27 -7.64
CA VAL A 209 19.93 8.76 -8.98
C VAL A 209 18.74 8.00 -9.55
N ILE A 210 18.19 8.46 -10.67
CA ILE A 210 16.98 7.90 -11.29
C ILE A 210 17.36 7.16 -12.58
N GLY A 211 17.20 5.83 -12.58
CA GLY A 211 17.20 5.01 -13.78
C GLY A 211 15.78 4.77 -14.27
N MET A 212 15.45 5.18 -15.51
CA MET A 212 14.12 4.98 -16.08
C MET A 212 14.16 4.66 -17.58
N ALA A 213 13.12 3.98 -18.05
CA ALA A 213 12.88 3.75 -19.48
C ALA A 213 12.38 5.02 -20.19
N HIS A 214 11.96 4.89 -21.45
CA HIS A 214 11.57 6.02 -22.30
C HIS A 214 10.21 6.66 -21.92
N ARG A 215 9.28 5.93 -21.30
CA ARG A 215 7.92 6.42 -21.05
C ARG A 215 7.90 7.54 -20.02
N GLY A 216 7.36 8.69 -20.39
CA GLY A 216 7.26 9.88 -19.55
C GLY A 216 8.59 10.53 -19.20
N ARG A 217 9.69 10.13 -19.86
CA ARG A 217 11.03 10.60 -19.51
C ARG A 217 11.20 12.11 -19.65
N LEU A 218 10.67 12.70 -20.71
CA LEU A 218 10.71 14.16 -20.90
C LEU A 218 9.95 14.89 -19.78
N ASN A 219 8.86 14.28 -19.31
CA ASN A 219 8.07 14.81 -18.22
C ASN A 219 8.84 14.78 -16.89
N VAL A 220 9.52 13.67 -16.60
CA VAL A 220 10.41 13.55 -15.43
C VAL A 220 11.57 14.53 -15.52
N LEU A 221 12.22 14.66 -16.68
CA LEU A 221 13.30 15.62 -16.88
C LEU A 221 12.85 17.05 -16.57
N ALA A 222 11.69 17.46 -17.08
CA ALA A 222 11.19 18.81 -16.88
C ALA A 222 10.68 19.05 -15.45
N ASN A 223 9.80 18.17 -14.97
CA ASN A 223 8.99 18.44 -13.77
C ASN A 223 9.60 17.88 -12.48
N ILE A 224 10.58 16.96 -12.57
CA ILE A 224 11.32 16.41 -11.42
C ILE A 224 12.75 16.92 -11.39
N LEU A 225 13.49 16.78 -12.50
CA LEU A 225 14.90 17.18 -12.59
C LEU A 225 15.08 18.64 -13.01
N GLY A 226 14.03 19.39 -13.32
CA GLY A 226 14.14 20.82 -13.62
C GLY A 226 14.93 21.14 -14.89
N LYS A 227 15.04 20.20 -15.84
CA LYS A 227 15.55 20.51 -17.18
C LYS A 227 14.66 21.55 -17.83
N THR A 228 15.27 22.63 -18.34
CA THR A 228 14.49 23.76 -18.82
C THR A 228 13.64 23.37 -20.04
N TYR A 229 12.45 23.97 -20.16
CA TYR A 229 11.61 23.76 -21.33
C TYR A 229 12.33 24.17 -22.63
N ASN A 230 13.15 25.23 -22.58
CA ASN A 230 13.94 25.68 -23.73
C ASN A 230 14.89 24.58 -24.22
N ASP A 231 15.62 23.93 -23.31
CA ASP A 231 16.55 22.87 -23.69
C ASP A 231 15.81 21.66 -24.28
N ILE A 232 14.69 21.28 -23.66
CA ILE A 232 13.86 20.18 -24.17
C ILE A 232 13.32 20.53 -25.56
N PHE A 233 12.79 21.73 -25.78
CA PHE A 233 12.22 22.12 -27.06
C PHE A 233 13.29 22.29 -28.15
N ALA A 234 14.48 22.76 -27.80
CA ALA A 234 15.61 22.82 -28.73
C ALA A 234 15.99 21.42 -29.26
N GLU A 235 15.88 20.37 -28.42
CA GLU A 235 16.07 18.98 -28.85
C GLU A 235 14.97 18.47 -29.78
N PHE A 236 13.74 19.01 -29.69
CA PHE A 236 12.68 18.73 -30.66
C PHE A 236 12.89 19.45 -31.99
N GLU A 237 13.46 20.66 -31.96
CA GLU A 237 13.78 21.44 -33.17
C GLU A 237 15.09 20.99 -33.86
N GLY A 238 15.85 20.08 -33.25
CA GLY A 238 17.13 19.61 -33.78
C GLY A 238 18.28 20.61 -33.61
N LYS A 239 18.12 21.64 -32.77
CA LYS A 239 19.09 22.73 -32.55
C LYS A 239 20.06 22.48 -31.39
N GLY A 240 20.07 21.27 -30.82
CA GLY A 240 20.83 20.94 -29.61
C GLY A 240 22.27 20.45 -29.83
N PHE A 241 22.76 20.40 -31.07
CA PHE A 241 24.12 19.94 -31.36
C PHE A 241 25.02 21.16 -31.60
N GLY A 242 25.78 21.56 -30.56
CA GLY A 242 27.05 22.24 -30.81
C GLY A 242 27.96 21.30 -31.63
N GLU A 243 28.86 21.87 -32.42
CA GLU A 243 29.72 21.17 -33.41
C GLU A 243 30.70 20.12 -32.81
N ASP A 244 30.52 19.67 -31.57
CA ASP A 244 31.48 18.81 -30.86
C ASP A 244 31.06 17.31 -30.80
N ILE A 245 31.61 16.56 -31.75
CA ILE A 245 32.32 15.25 -31.63
C ILE A 245 31.57 13.99 -31.12
N PHE A 246 30.30 14.02 -30.70
CA PHE A 246 29.54 12.77 -30.48
C PHE A 246 28.38 12.65 -31.47
N ALA A 247 28.16 11.44 -32.01
CA ALA A 247 27.09 11.13 -32.98
C ALA A 247 25.65 11.37 -32.46
N GLY A 248 25.52 11.92 -31.25
CA GLY A 248 24.26 12.13 -30.55
C GLY A 248 23.60 10.82 -30.16
N ASP A 249 22.76 10.88 -29.12
CA ASP A 249 21.72 9.88 -28.92
C ASP A 249 20.38 10.62 -28.92
N VAL A 250 19.30 9.88 -29.11
CA VAL A 250 17.95 10.46 -29.12
C VAL A 250 17.65 11.12 -27.77
N LYS A 251 16.91 12.24 -27.81
CA LYS A 251 16.55 13.11 -26.66
C LYS A 251 16.08 12.40 -25.38
N TYR A 252 15.53 11.20 -25.52
CA TYR A 252 15.06 10.36 -24.41
C TYR A 252 16.10 9.33 -23.91
N HIS A 253 17.38 9.44 -24.28
CA HIS A 253 18.50 8.65 -23.72
C HIS A 253 19.55 9.51 -23.00
N MET A 254 19.64 10.81 -23.31
CA MET A 254 20.65 11.71 -22.73
C MET A 254 20.41 11.97 -21.25
N GLY A 255 21.38 11.60 -20.40
CA GLY A 255 21.35 11.87 -18.95
C GLY A 255 21.27 13.36 -18.61
N TYR A 256 20.84 13.68 -17.40
CA TYR A 256 20.74 15.05 -16.90
C TYR A 256 21.02 15.08 -15.41
N SER A 257 21.65 16.16 -14.94
CA SER A 257 21.95 16.39 -13.52
C SER A 257 21.60 17.83 -13.17
N SER A 258 21.13 18.03 -11.94
CA SER A 258 20.62 19.32 -11.46
C SER A 258 20.55 19.33 -9.94
N ASP A 259 20.76 20.51 -9.36
CA ASP A 259 20.44 20.76 -7.96
C ASP A 259 19.00 21.26 -7.85
N LYS A 260 18.22 20.64 -6.94
CA LYS A 260 16.84 21.01 -6.66
C LYS A 260 16.71 21.46 -5.21
N LYS A 261 16.13 22.64 -5.01
CA LYS A 261 15.72 23.10 -3.68
C LYS A 261 14.38 22.45 -3.30
N VAL A 262 14.34 21.79 -2.14
CA VAL A 262 13.13 21.16 -1.59
C VAL A 262 12.21 22.20 -0.94
N ARG A 263 10.91 21.90 -0.89
CA ARG A 263 9.86 22.83 -0.43
C ARG A 263 9.88 23.03 1.07
N LYS A 264 10.14 21.98 1.84
CA LYS A 264 10.27 22.07 3.29
C LYS A 264 11.74 22.24 3.64
N GLU A 265 12.17 23.49 3.85
CA GLU A 265 13.44 23.74 4.52
C GLU A 265 13.31 23.34 6.00
N LYS A 266 14.29 22.57 6.49
CA LYS A 266 14.67 22.58 7.91
C LYS A 266 15.83 23.55 8.07
#